data_AF-A0AAE7BUE0-F1
#
_entry.id   AF-A0AAE7BUE0-F1
#
_cell.length_a   1.000
_cell.length_b   1.000
_cell.length_c   1.000
_cell.angle_alpha   90.00
_cell.angle_beta   90.00
_cell.angle_gamma   90.00
#
_symmetry.space_group_name_H-M   'P 1'
#
loop_
_entity.id
_entity.type
_entity.pdbx_description
1 polymer ?
#
loop_
_entity_poly.entity_id
_entity_poly.type
_entity_poly.pdbx_seq_one_letter_code
_entity_poly.pdbx_strand_id
1 'polypeptide(L)'
;MKKIFLSFVLIGMLSGCTVPTQGEIHQGGARSEEKQTDKSTIEKLVIQRGHDIFEFTKPSKNMGILVNAMDLFRLTYRKSDENIVVKKEQELGFLQERQEEGTSQNDYTYIRLIQTPFIPEEGVNAFPRKDIVLYIDQQYPNDVFIGVQNPNKLDEWEVYIVKNYGNWLKKEIDLYVSLHKGL
;
A
#
# COMPACT_ATOMS: atom_id res chain seq x y z
N MET A 1 47.33 -49.50 25.59
CA MET A 1 47.71 -49.58 27.01
C MET A 1 46.46 -49.46 27.85
N LYS A 2 46.24 -50.45 28.73
CA LYS A 2 45.16 -50.52 29.72
C LYS A 2 45.33 -49.45 30.81
N LYS A 3 44.22 -49.18 31.51
CA LYS A 3 44.04 -48.74 32.92
C LYS A 3 43.39 -47.35 33.03
N ILE A 4 42.43 -47.07 33.92
CA ILE A 4 41.74 -47.83 34.99
C ILE A 4 40.47 -47.02 35.33
N PHE A 5 39.37 -47.71 35.61
CA PHE A 5 38.18 -47.18 36.27
C PHE A 5 38.49 -46.75 37.71
N LEU A 6 37.97 -45.61 38.15
CA LEU A 6 37.64 -45.43 39.56
C LEU A 6 36.32 -44.67 39.69
N SER A 7 35.31 -45.43 40.13
CA SER A 7 34.03 -44.96 40.60
C SER A 7 34.18 -44.62 42.09
N PHE A 8 33.72 -43.45 42.51
CA PHE A 8 33.43 -43.16 43.91
C PHE A 8 31.95 -42.77 44.01
N VAL A 9 31.19 -43.66 44.63
CA VAL A 9 29.86 -43.39 45.17
C VAL A 9 30.08 -42.89 46.60
N LEU A 10 29.49 -41.75 46.95
CA LEU A 10 29.14 -41.48 48.34
C LEU A 10 27.81 -40.73 48.43
N ILE A 11 27.01 -41.26 49.35
CA ILE A 11 25.60 -41.02 49.63
C ILE A 11 25.44 -39.74 50.47
N GLY A 12 24.37 -38.99 50.23
CA GLY A 12 23.89 -37.96 51.15
C GLY A 12 22.49 -37.50 50.75
N MET A 13 21.47 -38.07 51.40
CA MET A 13 20.09 -37.59 51.28
C MET A 13 19.82 -36.41 52.22
N LEU A 14 18.76 -35.67 51.84
CA LEU A 14 17.81 -34.92 52.66
C LEU A 14 17.91 -33.39 52.73
N SER A 15 16.73 -32.82 52.43
CA SER A 15 16.11 -31.64 53.03
C SER A 15 16.24 -30.34 52.25
N GLY A 16 15.07 -29.84 51.85
CA GLY A 16 14.90 -28.67 51.01
C GLY A 16 15.35 -27.37 51.66
N CYS A 17 15.54 -26.37 50.81
CA CYS A 17 15.20 -24.98 51.08
C CYS A 17 15.16 -24.24 49.74
N THR A 18 13.99 -23.66 49.45
CA THR A 18 13.79 -22.31 48.90
C THR A 18 14.70 -21.79 47.79
N VAL A 19 14.03 -21.48 46.67
CA VAL A 19 14.42 -20.62 45.55
C VAL A 19 15.31 -19.43 45.95
N PRO A 20 16.42 -19.22 45.21
CA PRO A 20 16.83 -17.87 44.83
C PRO A 20 16.86 -17.74 43.30
N THR A 21 16.08 -16.77 42.82
CA THR A 21 16.02 -16.33 41.42
C THR A 21 17.39 -15.80 41.02
N GLN A 22 18.13 -16.56 40.21
CA GLN A 22 19.40 -16.12 39.63
C GLN A 22 19.14 -15.64 38.21
N GLY A 23 19.47 -14.36 37.98
CA GLY A 23 19.22 -13.65 36.75
C GLY A 23 19.85 -14.33 35.54
N GLU A 24 19.02 -14.61 34.56
CA GLU A 24 19.42 -14.87 33.19
C GLU A 24 19.07 -13.62 32.37
N ILE A 25 20.10 -12.82 32.13
CA ILE A 25 20.09 -11.74 31.14
C ILE A 25 20.04 -12.43 29.77
N HIS A 26 18.85 -12.75 29.29
CA HIS A 26 18.65 -12.94 27.87
C HIS A 26 18.40 -11.58 27.25
N GLN A 27 19.44 -11.12 26.55
CA GLN A 27 19.47 -9.96 25.70
C GLN A 27 18.12 -9.75 25.02
N GLY A 28 17.56 -8.56 25.27
CA GLY A 28 16.54 -8.00 24.42
C GLY A 28 17.08 -7.95 23.00
N GLY A 29 16.68 -8.91 22.18
CA GLY A 29 16.46 -8.66 20.77
C GLY A 29 15.24 -7.77 20.68
N ALA A 30 15.39 -6.47 20.98
CA ALA A 30 14.50 -5.49 20.43
C ALA A 30 14.62 -5.69 18.91
N ARG A 31 13.63 -6.38 18.33
CA ARG A 31 13.42 -6.32 16.89
C ARG A 31 13.17 -4.85 16.65
N SER A 32 14.22 -4.15 16.23
CA SER A 32 14.09 -2.88 15.56
C SER A 32 13.23 -3.20 14.35
N GLU A 33 11.92 -3.04 14.48
CA GLU A 33 11.09 -2.68 13.35
C GLU A 33 11.59 -1.30 12.94
N GLU A 34 12.76 -1.27 12.31
CA GLU A 34 13.12 -0.18 11.44
C GLU A 34 12.00 -0.19 10.41
N LYS A 35 11.06 0.72 10.61
CA LYS A 35 9.93 0.96 9.74
C LYS A 35 10.56 1.45 8.45
N GLN A 36 11.03 0.52 7.62
CA GLN A 36 11.70 0.79 6.36
C GLN A 36 10.68 1.52 5.50
N THR A 37 10.82 2.84 5.51
CA THR A 37 9.86 3.77 4.96
C THR A 37 9.93 3.68 3.47
N ASP A 38 8.80 3.28 2.89
CA ASP A 38 8.42 3.60 1.53
C ASP A 38 8.79 5.07 1.23
N LYS A 39 9.84 5.26 0.41
CA LYS A 39 10.31 6.59 0.01
C LYS A 39 9.48 7.17 -1.14
N SER A 40 8.48 6.44 -1.66
CA SER A 40 7.65 6.96 -2.74
C SER A 40 6.88 8.17 -2.24
N THR A 41 7.10 9.30 -2.91
CA THR A 41 6.43 10.57 -2.61
C THR A 41 5.47 10.85 -3.74
N ILE A 42 4.21 11.11 -3.40
CA ILE A 42 3.22 11.56 -4.39
C ILE A 42 3.62 12.97 -4.84
N GLU A 43 3.99 13.09 -6.12
CA GLU A 43 4.42 14.35 -6.73
C GLU A 43 3.22 15.16 -7.22
N LYS A 44 2.17 14.48 -7.68
CA LYS A 44 0.94 15.09 -8.15
C LYS A 44 -0.25 14.18 -7.84
N LEU A 45 -1.34 14.80 -7.38
CA LEU A 45 -2.66 14.20 -7.27
C LEU A 45 -3.53 14.84 -8.35
N VAL A 46 -4.08 14.02 -9.23
CA VAL A 46 -5.07 14.44 -10.23
C VAL A 46 -6.41 13.80 -9.85
N ILE A 47 -7.45 14.61 -9.83
CA ILE A 47 -8.82 14.15 -9.59
C ILE A 47 -9.66 14.57 -10.77
N GLN A 48 -10.40 13.63 -11.35
CA GLN A 48 -11.47 13.97 -12.27
C GLN A 48 -12.81 13.62 -11.64
N ARG A 49 -13.74 14.57 -11.66
CA ARG A 49 -15.13 14.43 -11.24
C ARG A 49 -16.02 14.84 -12.40
N GLY A 50 -16.53 13.87 -13.14
CA GLY A 50 -17.27 14.12 -14.36
C GLY A 50 -16.37 14.75 -15.41
N HIS A 51 -16.68 15.98 -15.80
CA HIS A 51 -15.86 16.76 -16.72
C HIS A 51 -14.82 17.64 -16.02
N ASP A 52 -14.89 17.82 -14.70
CA ASP A 52 -13.96 18.70 -13.99
C ASP A 52 -12.68 17.94 -13.63
N ILE A 53 -11.52 18.49 -14.01
CA ILE A 53 -10.20 18.00 -13.60
C ILE A 53 -9.60 18.98 -12.60
N PHE A 54 -9.11 18.45 -11.48
CA PHE A 54 -8.41 19.18 -10.44
C PHE A 54 -6.99 18.65 -10.28
N GLU A 55 -6.02 19.56 -10.18
CA GLU A 55 -4.63 19.24 -9.92
C GLU A 55 -4.19 19.72 -8.54
N PHE A 56 -3.41 18.88 -7.85
CA PHE A 56 -2.73 19.21 -6.61
C PHE A 56 -1.26 18.78 -6.72
N THR A 57 -0.35 19.75 -6.80
CA THR A 57 1.09 19.51 -6.83
C THR A 57 1.63 19.29 -5.42
N LYS A 58 2.47 18.26 -5.24
CA LYS A 58 3.11 17.88 -3.97
C LYS A 58 2.13 17.87 -2.78
N PRO A 59 1.01 17.14 -2.89
CA PRO A 59 0.01 17.08 -1.84
C PRO A 59 0.61 16.52 -0.53
N SER A 60 0.12 16.98 0.61
CA SER A 60 0.59 16.50 1.91
C SER A 60 0.25 15.01 2.06
N LYS A 61 1.24 14.19 2.45
CA LYS A 61 1.07 12.75 2.67
C LYS A 61 -0.01 12.38 3.70
N ASN A 62 -0.41 13.34 4.54
CA ASN A 62 -1.43 13.15 5.56
C ASN A 62 -2.85 13.55 5.08
N MET A 63 -3.01 13.93 3.80
CA MET A 63 -4.34 14.22 3.24
C MET A 63 -5.19 12.95 3.23
N GLY A 64 -6.42 13.05 3.76
CA GLY A 64 -7.34 11.93 3.91
C GLY A 64 -7.49 11.13 2.61
N ILE A 65 -7.74 11.81 1.49
CA ILE A 65 -7.89 11.18 0.17
C ILE A 65 -6.68 10.34 -0.25
N LEU A 66 -5.45 10.77 0.07
CA LEU A 66 -4.24 10.04 -0.26
C LEU A 66 -4.05 8.82 0.64
N VAL A 67 -4.26 9.01 1.95
CA VAL A 67 -4.18 7.93 2.94
C VAL A 67 -5.19 6.84 2.57
N ASN A 68 -6.43 7.25 2.34
CA ASN A 68 -7.55 6.38 2.00
C ASN A 68 -7.34 5.64 0.67
N ALA A 69 -6.87 6.32 -0.39
CA ALA A 69 -6.57 5.69 -1.67
C ALA A 69 -5.43 4.66 -1.55
N MET A 70 -4.35 5.01 -0.83
CA MET A 70 -3.22 4.10 -0.60
C MET A 70 -3.60 2.90 0.26
N ASP A 71 -4.44 3.09 1.27
CA ASP A 71 -4.91 2.00 2.11
C ASP A 71 -5.82 1.05 1.34
N LEU A 72 -6.72 1.56 0.50
CA LEU A 72 -7.53 0.73 -0.38
C LEU A 72 -6.67 -0.07 -1.37
N PHE A 73 -5.66 0.56 -1.98
CA PHE A 73 -4.69 -0.11 -2.83
C PHE A 73 -3.98 -1.25 -2.07
N ARG A 74 -3.39 -0.97 -0.91
CA ARG A 74 -2.66 -1.96 -0.10
C ARG A 74 -3.55 -3.13 0.33
N LEU A 75 -4.79 -2.84 0.74
CA LEU A 75 -5.76 -3.86 1.12
C LEU A 75 -6.12 -4.75 -0.07
N THR A 76 -6.33 -4.15 -1.24
CA THR A 76 -6.74 -4.87 -2.45
C THR A 76 -5.61 -5.76 -2.96
N TYR A 77 -4.39 -5.22 -3.03
CA TYR A 77 -3.20 -5.98 -3.44
C TYR A 77 -2.98 -7.21 -2.55
N ARG A 78 -3.07 -7.05 -1.22
CA ARG A 78 -2.88 -8.16 -0.26
C ARG A 78 -3.96 -9.24 -0.32
N LYS A 79 -5.12 -8.93 -0.89
CA LYS A 79 -6.26 -9.84 -1.04
C LYS A 79 -6.41 -10.37 -2.47
N SER A 80 -5.45 -10.07 -3.35
CA SER A 80 -5.58 -10.27 -4.80
C SER A 80 -5.38 -11.72 -5.22
N ASP A 81 -6.18 -12.64 -4.66
CA ASP A 81 -6.03 -14.05 -4.99
C ASP A 81 -6.62 -14.40 -6.36
N GLU A 82 -7.59 -13.63 -6.92
CA GLU A 82 -8.34 -14.09 -8.12
C GLU A 82 -8.90 -13.02 -9.10
N ASN A 83 -8.67 -11.71 -8.93
CA ASN A 83 -9.27 -10.68 -9.81
C ASN A 83 -8.28 -9.60 -10.29
N ILE A 84 -7.22 -10.02 -10.99
CA ILE A 84 -6.24 -9.12 -11.61
C ILE A 84 -6.37 -9.22 -13.12
N VAL A 85 -6.56 -8.08 -13.79
CA VAL A 85 -6.52 -7.97 -15.25
C VAL A 85 -5.36 -7.06 -15.63
N VAL A 86 -4.49 -7.51 -16.52
CA VAL A 86 -3.47 -6.65 -17.12
C VAL A 86 -4.09 -5.91 -18.30
N LYS A 87 -4.01 -4.58 -18.29
CA LYS A 87 -4.44 -3.68 -19.38
C LYS A 87 -3.25 -2.89 -19.90
N LYS A 88 -3.30 -2.53 -21.18
CA LYS A 88 -2.44 -1.49 -21.75
C LYS A 88 -2.99 -0.11 -21.41
N GLU A 89 -2.12 0.89 -21.32
CA GLU A 89 -2.50 2.28 -21.06
C GLU A 89 -3.56 2.81 -22.04
N GLN A 90 -3.53 2.35 -23.28
CA GLN A 90 -4.46 2.69 -24.35
C GLN A 90 -5.90 2.26 -24.04
N GLU A 91 -6.07 1.19 -23.25
CA GLU A 91 -7.36 0.66 -22.84
C GLU A 91 -7.95 1.45 -21.66
N LEU A 92 -7.17 2.36 -21.06
CA LEU A 92 -7.57 3.26 -19.99
C LEU A 92 -7.71 4.67 -20.57
N GLY A 93 -8.83 4.93 -21.24
CA GLY A 93 -9.06 6.16 -22.02
C GLY A 93 -8.80 7.47 -21.26
N PHE A 94 -9.07 7.50 -19.95
CA PHE A 94 -8.80 8.66 -19.09
C PHE A 94 -7.30 8.99 -18.92
N LEU A 95 -6.40 8.07 -19.25
CA LEU A 95 -4.95 8.32 -19.25
C LEU A 95 -4.46 9.02 -20.53
N GLN A 96 -5.26 9.02 -21.59
CA GLN A 96 -4.91 9.63 -22.88
C GLN A 96 -5.18 11.14 -22.93
N GLU A 97 -5.89 11.68 -21.92
CA GLU A 97 -6.23 13.08 -21.85
C GLU A 97 -5.17 13.94 -21.15
N ARG A 98 -5.24 15.25 -21.39
CA ARG A 98 -4.45 16.21 -20.62
C ARG A 98 -4.91 16.17 -19.17
N GLN A 99 -3.97 15.89 -18.27
CA GLN A 99 -4.22 15.80 -16.84
C GLN A 99 -3.91 17.12 -16.13
N GLU A 100 -4.25 18.21 -16.82
CA GLU A 100 -4.12 19.58 -16.34
C GLU A 100 -5.47 20.03 -15.77
N GLU A 101 -5.44 20.92 -14.78
CA GLU A 101 -6.66 21.47 -14.18
C GLU A 101 -7.52 22.17 -15.24
N GLY A 102 -8.83 21.89 -15.24
CA GLY A 102 -9.75 22.41 -16.24
C GLY A 102 -10.92 21.48 -16.54
N THR A 103 -11.36 21.48 -17.80
CA THR A 103 -12.54 20.71 -18.25
C THR A 103 -12.14 19.67 -19.29
N SER A 104 -12.43 18.40 -18.98
CA SER A 104 -12.31 17.23 -19.85
C SER A 104 -13.48 17.15 -20.84
N GLN A 105 -13.21 16.62 -22.04
CA GLN A 105 -14.26 16.31 -23.00
C GLN A 105 -15.01 15.01 -22.65
N ASN A 106 -14.42 14.15 -21.83
CA ASN A 106 -15.01 12.88 -21.43
C ASN A 106 -15.47 12.93 -19.98
N ASP A 107 -16.48 12.11 -19.69
CA ASP A 107 -17.03 11.96 -18.36
C ASP A 107 -16.34 10.78 -17.65
N TYR A 108 -15.41 11.10 -16.75
CA TYR A 108 -14.74 10.12 -15.90
C TYR A 108 -14.82 10.51 -14.43
N THR A 109 -14.68 9.50 -13.57
CA THR A 109 -14.52 9.71 -12.13
C THR A 109 -13.30 8.93 -11.66
N TYR A 110 -12.22 9.62 -11.30
CA TYR A 110 -11.00 8.97 -10.84
C TYR A 110 -10.14 9.84 -9.92
N ILE A 111 -9.24 9.17 -9.21
CA ILE A 111 -8.09 9.73 -8.51
C ILE A 111 -6.83 9.10 -9.10
N ARG A 112 -5.88 9.89 -9.61
CA ARG A 112 -4.56 9.43 -10.04
C ARG A 112 -3.48 9.98 -9.11
N LEU A 113 -2.68 9.07 -8.57
CA LEU A 113 -1.51 9.34 -7.75
C LEU A 113 -0.29 9.20 -8.65
N ILE A 114 0.32 10.33 -9.00
CA ILE A 114 1.54 10.39 -9.81
C ILE A 114 2.73 10.49 -8.87
N GLN A 115 3.69 9.58 -9.01
CA GLN A 115 4.87 9.47 -8.15
C GLN A 115 6.05 8.92 -8.94
N THR A 116 7.26 9.00 -8.42
CA THR A 116 8.40 8.31 -9.05
C THR A 116 8.23 6.79 -9.04
N PRO A 117 8.79 6.07 -10.03
CA PRO A 117 8.75 4.61 -10.00
C PRO A 117 9.40 4.10 -8.72
N PHE A 118 8.71 3.20 -8.03
CA PHE A 118 9.16 2.56 -6.82
C PHE A 118 9.35 1.07 -7.10
N ILE A 119 10.59 0.61 -6.96
CA ILE A 119 10.98 -0.80 -7.00
C ILE A 119 11.54 -1.10 -5.61
N PRO A 120 10.88 -1.95 -4.81
CA PRO A 120 11.35 -2.28 -3.47
C PRO A 120 12.68 -3.04 -3.55
N GLU A 121 13.61 -2.70 -2.67
CA GLU A 121 14.82 -3.49 -2.44
C GLU A 121 14.46 -4.86 -1.82
N GLU A 122 15.36 -5.83 -1.94
CA GLU A 122 15.15 -7.14 -1.31
C GLU A 122 14.92 -7.00 0.21
N GLY A 123 13.91 -7.70 0.72
CA GLY A 123 13.51 -7.63 2.14
C GLY A 123 12.58 -6.47 2.49
N VAL A 124 12.34 -5.51 1.60
CA VAL A 124 11.35 -4.42 1.82
C VAL A 124 9.95 -4.95 1.54
N ASN A 125 9.09 -4.94 2.56
CA ASN A 125 7.68 -5.33 2.45
C ASN A 125 6.82 -4.22 1.83
N ALA A 126 7.08 -3.89 0.56
CA ALA A 126 6.33 -2.92 -0.21
C ALA A 126 6.14 -3.42 -1.65
N PHE A 127 5.19 -2.83 -2.38
CA PHE A 127 4.79 -3.31 -3.70
C PHE A 127 5.39 -2.43 -4.81
N PRO A 128 5.96 -3.04 -5.88
CA PRO A 128 6.49 -2.30 -7.01
C PRO A 128 5.37 -1.57 -7.75
N ARG A 129 5.59 -0.29 -8.08
CA ARG A 129 4.59 0.56 -8.74
C ARG A 129 5.19 1.85 -9.30
N LYS A 130 4.63 2.38 -10.38
CA LYS A 130 4.81 3.78 -10.81
C LYS A 130 3.60 4.59 -10.34
N ASP A 131 2.59 4.77 -11.15
CA ASP A 131 1.38 5.49 -10.77
C ASP A 131 0.31 4.54 -10.23
N ILE A 132 -0.62 5.09 -9.45
CA ILE A 132 -1.82 4.39 -8.99
C ILE A 132 -3.03 5.21 -9.43
N VAL A 133 -4.05 4.56 -9.97
CA VAL A 133 -5.34 5.19 -10.27
C VAL A 133 -6.47 4.42 -9.62
N LEU A 134 -7.37 5.11 -8.94
CA LEU A 134 -8.65 4.59 -8.50
C LEU A 134 -9.72 5.21 -9.39
N TYR A 135 -10.50 4.39 -10.08
CA TYR A 135 -11.50 4.88 -11.04
C TYR A 135 -12.80 4.09 -10.99
N ILE A 136 -13.85 4.71 -11.53
CA ILE A 136 -15.16 4.10 -11.74
C ILE A 136 -15.30 3.81 -13.23
N ASP A 137 -15.52 2.53 -13.57
CA ASP A 137 -15.92 2.14 -14.92
C ASP A 137 -17.42 2.41 -15.09
N GLN A 138 -17.81 3.06 -16.18
CA GLN A 138 -19.21 3.40 -16.45
C GLN A 138 -20.10 2.15 -16.57
N GLN A 139 -19.54 1.01 -16.98
CA GLN A 139 -20.27 -0.27 -17.06
C GLN A 139 -20.52 -0.88 -15.68
N TYR A 140 -19.68 -0.56 -14.69
CA TYR A 140 -19.73 -1.11 -13.33
C TYR A 140 -19.66 0.02 -12.29
N PRO A 141 -20.64 0.93 -12.25
CA PRO A 141 -20.55 2.19 -11.49
C PRO A 141 -20.55 2.01 -9.97
N ASN A 142 -20.90 0.81 -9.49
CA ASN A 142 -20.90 0.46 -8.07
C ASN A 142 -19.53 0.00 -7.57
N ASP A 143 -18.61 -0.35 -8.47
CA ASP A 143 -17.31 -0.90 -8.13
C ASP A 143 -16.20 0.15 -8.31
N VAL A 144 -15.08 -0.05 -7.62
CA VAL A 144 -13.86 0.72 -7.83
C VAL A 144 -12.83 -0.18 -8.48
N PHE A 145 -12.21 0.33 -9.53
CA PHE A 145 -11.09 -0.29 -10.19
C PHE A 145 -9.81 0.42 -9.74
N ILE A 146 -8.79 -0.36 -9.37
CA ILE A 146 -7.49 0.15 -8.97
C ILE A 146 -6.49 -0.25 -10.04
N GLY A 147 -6.08 0.69 -10.87
CA GLY A 147 -4.97 0.51 -11.80
C GLY A 147 -3.65 0.81 -11.10
N VAL A 148 -2.67 -0.09 -11.25
CA VAL A 148 -1.31 0.06 -10.74
C VAL A 148 -0.36 -0.07 -11.92
N GLN A 149 0.36 1.00 -12.22
CA GLN A 149 1.28 1.02 -13.36
C GLN A 149 2.55 0.23 -13.02
N ASN A 150 2.96 -0.63 -13.93
CA ASN A 150 4.19 -1.39 -13.77
C ASN A 150 5.41 -0.44 -13.86
N PRO A 151 6.30 -0.40 -12.84
CA PRO A 151 7.43 0.52 -12.83
C PRO A 151 8.51 0.19 -13.87
N ASN A 152 8.53 -1.04 -14.39
CA ASN A 152 9.49 -1.50 -15.40
C ASN A 152 8.91 -1.44 -16.83
N LYS A 153 7.58 -1.35 -16.97
CA LYS A 153 6.86 -1.35 -18.24
C LYS A 153 5.72 -0.35 -18.19
N LEU A 154 6.01 0.90 -18.53
CA LEU A 154 5.11 2.02 -18.28
C LEU A 154 3.79 1.94 -19.08
N ASP A 155 3.74 1.12 -20.13
CA ASP A 155 2.52 0.88 -20.90
C ASP A 155 1.60 -0.19 -20.30
N GLU A 156 2.05 -0.91 -19.26
CA GLU A 156 1.30 -1.99 -18.60
C GLU A 156 0.73 -1.56 -17.25
N TRP A 157 -0.54 -1.88 -17.05
CA TRP A 157 -1.30 -1.60 -15.83
C TRP A 157 -1.94 -2.88 -15.30
N GLU A 158 -1.69 -3.20 -14.04
CA GLU A 158 -2.46 -4.21 -13.32
C GLU A 158 -3.73 -3.58 -12.75
N VAL A 159 -4.88 -4.16 -13.05
CA VAL A 159 -6.18 -3.65 -12.61
C VAL A 159 -6.81 -4.62 -11.63
N TYR A 160 -7.09 -4.11 -10.44
CA TYR A 160 -7.78 -4.80 -9.37
C TYR A 160 -9.20 -4.28 -9.23
N ILE A 161 -10.14 -5.13 -8.81
CA ILE A 161 -11.55 -4.74 -8.64
C ILE A 161 -11.94 -4.80 -7.17
N VAL A 162 -12.52 -3.72 -6.67
CA VAL A 162 -13.11 -3.62 -5.33
C VAL A 162 -14.62 -3.44 -5.45
N LYS A 163 -15.35 -4.51 -5.17
CA LYS A 163 -16.81 -4.55 -5.33
C LYS A 163 -17.53 -3.64 -4.35
N ASN A 164 -18.52 -2.89 -4.81
CA ASN A 164 -19.40 -2.00 -4.04
C ASN A 164 -18.72 -0.76 -3.41
N TYR A 165 -17.52 -0.38 -3.86
CA TYR A 165 -16.81 0.81 -3.35
C TYR A 165 -17.01 2.07 -4.20
N GLY A 166 -17.76 2.02 -5.30
CA GLY A 166 -17.93 3.15 -6.24
C GLY A 166 -18.52 4.39 -5.56
N ASN A 167 -19.54 4.21 -4.73
CA ASN A 167 -20.14 5.30 -3.95
C ASN A 167 -19.18 5.87 -2.89
N TRP A 168 -18.27 5.05 -2.36
CA TRP A 168 -17.24 5.53 -1.45
C TRP A 168 -16.25 6.43 -2.18
N LEU A 169 -15.78 6.03 -3.36
CA LEU A 169 -14.84 6.84 -4.14
C LEU A 169 -15.44 8.19 -4.55
N LYS A 170 -16.70 8.21 -5.01
CA LYS A 170 -17.43 9.46 -5.32
C LYS A 170 -17.46 10.40 -4.12
N LYS A 171 -17.84 9.90 -2.93
CA LYS A 171 -17.90 10.70 -1.70
C LYS A 171 -16.53 11.23 -1.27
N GLU A 172 -15.48 10.41 -1.41
CA GLU A 172 -14.12 10.81 -1.07
C GLU A 172 -13.66 11.97 -1.98
N ILE A 173 -13.92 11.86 -3.28
CA ILE A 173 -13.65 12.90 -4.27
C ILE A 173 -14.44 14.17 -3.95
N ASP A 174 -15.76 14.05 -3.77
CA ASP A 174 -16.65 15.19 -3.51
C ASP A 174 -16.21 15.94 -2.26
N LEU A 175 -15.99 15.24 -1.15
CA LEU A 175 -15.54 15.85 0.10
C LEU A 175 -14.21 16.58 -0.08
N TYR A 176 -13.24 15.95 -0.75
CA TYR A 176 -11.92 16.54 -0.92
C TYR A 176 -11.95 17.78 -1.82
N VAL A 177 -12.67 17.70 -2.94
CA VAL A 177 -12.86 18.83 -3.87
C VAL A 177 -13.59 19.97 -3.18
N SER A 178 -14.69 19.70 -2.46
CA SER A 178 -15.43 20.72 -1.73
C SER A 178 -14.56 21.45 -0.70
N LEU A 179 -13.74 20.72 0.07
CA LEU A 179 -12.87 21.31 1.09
C LEU A 179 -11.74 22.18 0.52
N HIS A 180 -11.23 21.86 -0.67
CA HIS A 180 -10.03 22.52 -1.21
C HIS A 180 -10.30 23.46 -2.39
N LYS A 181 -11.44 23.31 -3.08
CA LYS A 181 -11.84 24.12 -4.23
C LYS A 181 -13.15 24.89 -3.99
N GLY A 182 -13.87 24.60 -2.90
CA GLY A 182 -15.08 25.34 -2.51
C GLY A 182 -16.31 25.07 -3.37
N LEU A 183 -16.38 23.89 -3.99
CA LEU A 183 -17.45 23.44 -4.89
C LEU A 183 -18.47 22.54 -4.20
#